data_AF-A0A2T5LLL2-F1
#
_entry.id   AF-A0A2T5LLL2-F1
#
_cell.length_a   1.000
_cell.length_b   1.000
_cell.length_c   1.000
_cell.angle_alpha   90.00
_cell.angle_beta   90.00
_cell.angle_gamma   90.00
#
_symmetry.space_group_name_H-M   'P 1'
#
loop_
_entity.id
_entity.type
_entity.pdbx_description
1 polymer ?
#
loop_
_entity_poly.entity_id
_entity_poly.type
_entity_poly.pdbx_seq_one_letter_code
_entity_poly.pdbx_strand_id
1 'polypeptide(L)'
;MNAIHTLQKPVYPILGVDGKRLDLPPPLLLFHLDRGRFPHDTPGLGFYELLHIWPPVRQQIVSVFIHIGEFSQVIQFYSEKTCSPAVLDLMGDTRNLVHHRLFSLPDENDRLELILDCGGRSSGETELSREIYLACRLGVILYAIHVTYPVPRSQGLRDSILQRLHPKIDRLMNEQVPGRLLLWCVTIAVIAMGDGASNSPNQLTMYMRRLCHNLSVNSLPKLMGLLHTFVWVDGVVPDHCEGLWRRISSL
;
A
#
# COMPACT_ATOMS: atom_id res chain seq x y z
N MET A 1 -20.24 8.54 -0.42
CA MET A 1 -19.22 7.59 -0.93
C MET A 1 -19.44 6.21 -0.30
N ASN A 2 -20.42 5.42 -0.78
CA ASN A 2 -20.63 4.05 -0.29
C ASN A 2 -19.65 3.03 -0.89
N ALA A 3 -19.03 3.35 -2.04
CA ALA A 3 -18.15 2.45 -2.78
C ALA A 3 -16.95 1.95 -1.95
N ILE A 4 -16.33 2.84 -1.15
CA ILE A 4 -15.20 2.51 -0.27
C ILE A 4 -15.59 1.49 0.79
N HIS A 5 -16.78 1.61 1.39
CA HIS A 5 -17.29 0.66 2.38
C HIS A 5 -17.60 -0.72 1.79
N THR A 6 -17.79 -0.80 0.46
CA THR A 6 -18.12 -2.03 -0.26
C THR A 6 -16.96 -2.60 -1.09
N LEU A 7 -15.77 -1.98 -1.05
CA LEU A 7 -14.63 -2.32 -1.94
C LEU A 7 -14.99 -2.33 -3.43
N GLN A 8 -16.03 -1.61 -3.83
CA GLN A 8 -16.46 -1.53 -5.22
C GLN A 8 -15.69 -0.45 -5.96
N LYS A 9 -15.43 -0.70 -7.24
CA LYS A 9 -14.80 0.28 -8.11
C LYS A 9 -15.71 1.50 -8.28
N PRO A 10 -15.16 2.71 -8.35
CA PRO A 10 -15.93 3.89 -8.72
C PRO A 10 -16.60 3.69 -10.10
N VAL A 11 -17.91 3.93 -10.19
CA VAL A 11 -18.67 3.83 -11.45
C VAL A 11 -18.38 5.02 -12.37
N TYR A 12 -18.22 6.21 -11.78
CA TYR A 12 -18.02 7.44 -12.52
C TYR A 12 -16.53 7.82 -12.59
N PRO A 13 -16.09 8.46 -13.68
CA PRO A 13 -14.77 9.05 -13.73
C PRO A 13 -14.65 10.15 -12.68
N ILE A 14 -13.43 10.41 -12.21
CA ILE A 14 -13.19 11.57 -11.37
C ILE A 14 -13.24 12.85 -12.21
N LEU A 15 -14.03 13.82 -11.74
CA LEU A 15 -14.24 15.10 -12.39
C LEU A 15 -13.80 16.24 -11.46
N GLY A 16 -13.24 17.29 -12.04
CA GLY A 16 -13.01 18.56 -11.37
C GLY A 16 -14.27 19.42 -11.30
N VAL A 17 -14.16 20.58 -10.67
CA VAL A 17 -15.27 21.54 -10.50
C VAL A 17 -15.82 22.09 -11.81
N ASP A 18 -15.03 22.05 -12.89
CA ASP A 18 -15.43 22.48 -14.23
C ASP A 18 -16.13 21.37 -15.04
N GLY A 19 -16.36 20.20 -14.42
CA GLY A 19 -16.98 19.04 -15.06
C GLY A 19 -16.05 18.27 -16.01
N LYS A 20 -14.77 18.66 -16.12
CA LYS A 20 -13.77 17.91 -16.90
C LYS A 20 -13.12 16.84 -16.04
N ARG A 21 -12.51 15.85 -16.69
CA ARG A 21 -11.73 14.83 -15.98
C ARG A 21 -10.63 15.49 -15.16
N LEU A 22 -10.58 15.17 -13.87
CA LEU A 22 -9.49 15.64 -13.03
C LEU A 22 -8.23 14.86 -13.40
N ASP A 23 -7.24 15.56 -13.94
CA ASP A 23 -5.95 15.01 -14.26
C ASP A 23 -4.86 15.94 -13.72
N LEU A 24 -4.25 15.50 -12.62
CA LEU A 24 -3.20 16.23 -11.93
C LEU A 24 -1.85 15.54 -12.13
N PRO A 25 -0.74 16.30 -12.15
CA PRO A 25 0.61 15.76 -12.09
C PRO A 25 0.84 14.86 -10.86
N PRO A 26 1.91 14.04 -10.86
CA PRO A 26 2.32 13.27 -9.68
C PRO A 26 2.45 14.15 -8.43
N PRO A 27 2.04 13.68 -7.24
CA PRO A 27 1.96 14.53 -6.04
C PRO A 27 3.27 15.26 -5.70
N LEU A 28 4.44 14.61 -5.74
CA LEU A 28 5.68 15.33 -5.39
C LEU A 28 6.00 16.48 -6.34
N LEU A 29 5.71 16.30 -7.63
CA LEU A 29 5.88 17.34 -8.64
C LEU A 29 4.88 18.48 -8.42
N LEU A 30 3.62 18.13 -8.16
CA LEU A 30 2.53 19.09 -7.96
C LEU A 30 2.77 20.02 -6.76
N PHE A 31 3.30 19.48 -5.67
CA PHE A 31 3.59 20.23 -4.44
C PHE A 31 5.03 20.78 -4.37
N HIS A 32 5.81 20.65 -5.45
CA HIS A 32 7.21 21.11 -5.53
C HIS A 32 8.09 20.59 -4.38
N LEU A 33 7.87 19.32 -3.99
CA LEU A 33 8.66 18.68 -2.95
C LEU A 33 9.82 17.93 -3.61
N ASP A 34 11.04 18.46 -3.43
CA ASP A 34 12.25 17.83 -3.97
C ASP A 34 12.43 16.43 -3.41
N ARG A 35 12.70 15.46 -4.30
CA ARG A 35 12.94 14.06 -3.93
C ARG A 35 14.13 13.89 -2.97
N GLY A 36 15.10 14.82 -3.00
CA GLY A 36 16.26 14.82 -2.11
C GLY A 36 16.02 15.41 -0.71
N ARG A 37 14.81 15.89 -0.40
CA ARG A 37 14.47 16.39 0.95
C ARG A 37 14.06 15.30 1.92
N PHE A 38 13.80 14.09 1.43
CA PHE A 38 13.37 12.99 2.28
C PHE A 38 14.57 12.14 2.68
N PRO A 39 14.67 11.73 3.96
CA PRO A 39 15.82 10.95 4.46
C PRO A 39 15.90 9.54 3.85
N HIS A 40 14.85 9.10 3.17
CA HIS A 40 14.77 7.83 2.46
C HIS A 40 14.56 8.08 0.96
N ASP A 41 14.91 7.10 0.13
CA ASP A 41 14.64 7.09 -1.32
C ASP A 41 13.22 7.56 -1.66
N THR A 42 12.98 7.94 -2.92
CA THR A 42 11.65 8.43 -3.34
C THR A 42 10.54 7.47 -2.85
N PRO A 43 9.48 7.98 -2.21
CA PRO A 43 8.39 7.16 -1.68
C PRO A 43 7.74 6.29 -2.75
N GLY A 44 7.40 5.06 -2.39
CA GLY A 44 6.76 4.10 -3.28
C GLY A 44 7.70 3.40 -4.27
N LEU A 45 9.00 3.74 -4.31
CA LEU A 45 9.96 3.06 -5.20
C LEU A 45 10.07 1.55 -4.93
N GLY A 46 9.79 1.09 -3.71
CA GLY A 46 9.75 -0.33 -3.38
C GLY A 46 8.76 -1.11 -4.27
N PHE A 47 7.69 -0.47 -4.75
CA PHE A 47 6.74 -1.12 -5.67
C PHE A 47 7.30 -1.38 -7.07
N TYR A 48 8.46 -0.82 -7.43
CA TYR A 48 9.13 -1.19 -8.67
C TYR A 48 9.50 -2.66 -8.74
N GLU A 49 9.58 -3.37 -7.60
CA GLU A 49 9.71 -4.83 -7.58
C GLU A 49 8.63 -5.54 -8.42
N LEU A 50 7.42 -4.98 -8.49
CA LEU A 50 6.32 -5.54 -9.28
C LEU A 50 6.58 -5.50 -10.80
N LEU A 51 7.51 -4.67 -11.27
CA LEU A 51 7.95 -4.67 -12.67
C LEU A 51 9.01 -5.73 -12.96
N HIS A 52 9.63 -6.28 -11.91
CA HIS A 52 10.74 -7.22 -12.01
C HIS A 52 10.32 -8.67 -11.73
N ILE A 53 9.08 -8.90 -11.28
CA ILE A 53 8.50 -10.24 -11.23
C ILE A 53 8.14 -10.70 -12.65
N TRP A 54 7.99 -12.01 -12.83
CA TRP A 54 7.64 -12.60 -14.12
C TRP A 54 6.35 -13.43 -14.05
N PRO A 55 5.34 -13.14 -14.89
CA PRO A 55 5.23 -11.97 -15.78
C PRO A 55 5.12 -10.65 -15.00
N PRO A 56 5.61 -9.52 -15.56
CA PRO A 56 5.63 -8.25 -14.84
C PRO A 56 4.24 -7.63 -14.72
N VAL A 57 4.00 -6.94 -13.60
CA VAL A 57 2.81 -6.10 -13.43
C VAL A 57 2.93 -4.86 -14.33
N ARG A 58 1.82 -4.42 -14.90
CA ARG A 58 1.80 -3.23 -15.77
C ARG A 58 2.28 -1.98 -15.05
N GLN A 59 3.07 -1.17 -15.76
CA GLN A 59 3.61 0.11 -15.27
C GLN A 59 2.54 1.04 -14.68
N GLN A 60 1.36 1.12 -15.31
CA GLN A 60 0.28 2.01 -14.88
C GLN A 60 -0.21 1.68 -13.47
N ILE A 61 -0.22 0.39 -13.09
CA ILE A 61 -0.57 -0.06 -11.75
C ILE A 61 0.49 0.40 -10.74
N VAL A 62 1.77 0.15 -11.05
CA VAL A 62 2.88 0.51 -10.18
C VAL A 62 2.92 2.03 -9.95
N SER A 63 2.68 2.82 -10.99
CA SER A 63 2.56 4.28 -10.88
C SER A 63 1.46 4.72 -9.90
N VAL A 64 0.34 4.01 -9.81
CA VAL A 64 -0.71 4.32 -8.83
C VAL A 64 -0.22 4.08 -7.39
N PHE A 65 0.50 2.99 -7.13
CA PHE A 65 1.08 2.74 -5.80
C PHE A 65 2.14 3.78 -5.44
N ILE A 66 2.99 4.17 -6.40
CA ILE A 66 3.97 5.25 -6.22
C ILE A 66 3.26 6.56 -5.86
N HIS A 67 2.19 6.94 -6.56
CA HIS A 67 1.45 8.16 -6.26
C HIS A 67 0.81 8.17 -4.87
N ILE A 68 0.43 7.01 -4.32
CA ILE A 68 -0.01 6.91 -2.92
C ILE A 68 1.17 7.20 -1.98
N GLY A 69 2.35 6.64 -2.25
CA GLY A 69 3.60 6.95 -1.53
C GLY A 69 3.97 8.43 -1.58
N GLU A 70 3.94 9.02 -2.77
CA GLU A 70 4.21 10.44 -2.97
C GLU A 70 3.21 11.32 -2.21
N PHE A 71 1.92 10.98 -2.25
CA PHE A 71 0.89 11.72 -1.51
C PHE A 71 1.02 11.57 0.01
N SER A 72 1.42 10.39 0.50
CA SER A 72 1.76 10.18 1.91
C SER A 72 2.84 11.15 2.40
N GLN A 73 3.88 11.39 1.59
CA GLN A 73 4.91 12.38 1.97
C GLN A 73 4.42 13.82 1.93
N VAL A 74 3.52 14.15 1.00
CA VAL A 74 2.86 15.48 1.01
C VAL A 74 2.13 15.67 2.33
N ILE A 75 1.37 14.67 2.79
CA ILE A 75 0.68 14.72 4.09
C ILE A 75 1.67 14.89 5.24
N GLN A 76 2.75 14.10 5.27
CA GLN A 76 3.77 14.18 6.32
C GLN A 76 4.47 15.54 6.34
N PHE A 77 4.79 16.11 5.18
CA PHE A 77 5.42 17.43 5.10
C PHE A 77 4.50 18.54 5.64
N TYR A 78 3.21 18.46 5.33
CA TYR A 78 2.22 19.45 5.78
C TYR A 78 1.61 19.16 7.15
N SER A 79 1.92 18.03 7.80
CA SER A 79 1.52 17.81 9.20
C SER A 79 2.31 18.69 10.17
N GLU A 80 3.52 19.12 9.77
CA GLU A 80 4.41 19.95 10.59
C GLU A 80 4.41 21.43 10.16
N LYS A 81 3.67 21.78 9.11
CA LYS A 81 3.70 23.11 8.50
C LYS A 81 2.31 23.67 8.29
N THR A 82 2.17 24.98 8.51
CA THR A 82 0.98 25.69 8.07
C THR A 82 0.92 25.73 6.54
N CYS A 83 -0.28 25.55 5.99
CA CYS A 83 -0.53 25.61 4.56
C CYS A 83 -1.66 26.60 4.27
N SER A 84 -1.64 27.18 3.06
CA SER A 84 -2.69 28.08 2.62
C SER A 84 -3.96 27.30 2.24
N PRO A 85 -5.14 27.96 2.21
CA PRO A 85 -6.38 27.32 1.75
C PRO A 85 -6.25 26.67 0.37
N ALA A 86 -5.55 27.31 -0.58
CA ALA A 86 -5.32 26.76 -1.91
C ALA A 86 -4.51 25.45 -1.90
N VAL A 87 -3.56 25.32 -0.97
CA VAL A 87 -2.80 24.07 -0.79
C VAL A 87 -3.70 22.98 -0.20
N LEU A 88 -4.57 23.32 0.75
CA LEU A 88 -5.54 22.38 1.33
C LEU A 88 -6.53 21.87 0.28
N ASP A 89 -7.05 22.75 -0.57
CA ASP A 89 -7.93 22.37 -1.68
C ASP A 89 -7.21 21.43 -2.65
N LEU A 90 -5.97 21.76 -3.03
CA LEU A 90 -5.14 20.93 -3.89
C LEU A 90 -4.83 19.56 -3.26
N MET A 91 -4.60 19.50 -1.95
CA MET A 91 -4.44 18.25 -1.21
C MET A 91 -5.73 17.42 -1.25
N GLY A 92 -6.89 18.06 -1.12
CA GLY A 92 -8.20 17.43 -1.25
C GLY A 92 -8.42 16.80 -2.63
N ASP A 93 -8.15 17.55 -3.69
CA ASP A 93 -8.26 17.08 -5.07
C ASP A 93 -7.26 15.96 -5.39
N THR A 94 -6.01 16.13 -4.97
CA THR A 94 -4.96 15.12 -5.12
C THR A 94 -5.34 13.84 -4.39
N ARG A 95 -5.80 13.93 -3.14
CA ARG A 95 -6.31 12.80 -2.36
C ARG A 95 -7.40 12.08 -3.13
N ASN A 96 -8.42 12.79 -3.59
CA ASN A 96 -9.55 12.19 -4.29
C ASN A 96 -9.08 11.47 -5.57
N LEU A 97 -8.14 12.07 -6.32
CA LEU A 97 -7.57 11.48 -7.54
C LEU A 97 -6.76 10.22 -7.28
N VAL A 98 -5.80 10.25 -6.35
CA VAL A 98 -4.95 9.07 -6.09
C VAL A 98 -5.77 7.91 -5.55
N HIS A 99 -6.76 8.17 -4.68
CA HIS A 99 -7.63 7.12 -4.16
C HIS A 99 -8.61 6.61 -5.23
N HIS A 100 -9.17 7.49 -6.08
CA HIS A 100 -10.00 7.06 -7.20
C HIS A 100 -9.23 6.11 -8.13
N ARG A 101 -7.98 6.45 -8.49
CA ARG A 101 -7.09 5.60 -9.28
C ARG A 101 -6.80 4.27 -8.58
N LEU A 102 -6.50 4.28 -7.27
CA LEU A 102 -6.26 3.09 -6.45
C LEU A 102 -7.47 2.15 -6.44
N PHE A 103 -8.67 2.66 -6.15
CA PHE A 103 -9.89 1.86 -6.11
C PHE A 103 -10.36 1.40 -7.50
N SER A 104 -9.93 2.06 -8.56
CA SER A 104 -10.21 1.67 -9.95
C SER A 104 -9.27 0.58 -10.47
N LEU A 105 -8.19 0.26 -9.74
CA LEU A 105 -7.26 -0.79 -10.15
C LEU A 105 -7.96 -2.16 -10.29
N PRO A 106 -7.51 -3.01 -11.24
CA PRO A 106 -8.04 -4.36 -11.42
C PRO A 106 -8.07 -5.18 -10.11
N ASP A 107 -9.06 -6.05 -9.96
CA ASP A 107 -9.24 -6.97 -8.85
C ASP A 107 -9.30 -8.43 -9.34
N GLU A 108 -9.69 -9.34 -8.45
CA GLU A 108 -9.75 -10.78 -8.71
C GLU A 108 -10.76 -11.17 -9.79
N ASN A 109 -11.70 -10.29 -10.13
CA ASN A 109 -12.72 -10.52 -11.14
C ASN A 109 -12.31 -10.00 -12.52
N ASP A 110 -11.24 -9.21 -12.60
CA ASP A 110 -10.75 -8.66 -13.86
C ASP A 110 -9.87 -9.63 -14.61
N ARG A 111 -9.81 -9.39 -15.92
CA ARG A 111 -8.93 -10.08 -16.84
C ARG A 111 -7.46 -9.86 -16.48
N LEU A 112 -6.70 -10.94 -16.56
CA LEU A 112 -5.27 -10.95 -16.26
C LEU A 112 -4.47 -9.95 -17.10
N GLU A 113 -4.84 -9.75 -18.37
CA GLU A 113 -4.14 -8.83 -19.27
C GLU A 113 -4.23 -7.36 -18.82
N LEU A 114 -5.15 -7.02 -17.92
CA LEU A 114 -5.23 -5.69 -17.30
C LEU A 114 -4.22 -5.53 -16.16
N ILE A 115 -3.73 -6.64 -15.60
CA ILE A 115 -2.81 -6.68 -14.47
C ILE A 115 -1.37 -6.89 -14.94
N LEU A 116 -1.16 -7.92 -15.74
CA LEU A 116 0.15 -8.38 -16.15
C LEU A 116 0.42 -8.08 -17.62
N ASP A 117 1.67 -7.78 -17.93
CA ASP A 117 2.15 -7.69 -19.31
C ASP A 117 2.59 -9.08 -19.80
N CYS A 118 1.60 -9.96 -20.00
CA CYS A 118 1.82 -11.33 -20.45
C CYS A 118 1.90 -11.38 -21.98
N GLY A 119 3.02 -11.83 -22.53
CA GLY A 119 3.17 -12.16 -23.96
C GLY A 119 2.36 -13.38 -24.44
N GLY A 120 1.18 -13.66 -23.84
CA GLY A 120 0.24 -14.68 -24.30
C GLY A 120 0.43 -16.12 -23.79
N ARG A 121 1.28 -16.37 -22.79
CA ARG A 121 1.44 -17.71 -22.16
C ARG A 121 0.90 -17.73 -20.74
N SER A 122 -0.05 -18.61 -20.43
CA SER A 122 -0.52 -18.86 -19.06
C SER A 122 0.29 -19.99 -18.41
N SER A 123 1.11 -19.67 -17.42
CA SER A 123 1.88 -20.61 -16.60
C SER A 123 1.52 -20.47 -15.12
N GLY A 124 1.98 -21.38 -14.25
CA GLY A 124 1.83 -21.22 -12.78
C GLY A 124 2.46 -19.91 -12.25
N GLU A 125 3.50 -19.41 -12.91
CA GLU A 125 4.16 -18.12 -12.59
C GLU A 125 3.21 -16.93 -12.80
N THR A 126 2.25 -17.08 -13.73
CA THR A 126 1.24 -16.08 -14.02
C THR A 126 0.27 -15.91 -12.85
N GLU A 127 -0.16 -17.02 -12.24
CA GLU A 127 -0.98 -16.98 -11.04
C GLU A 127 -0.22 -16.37 -9.86
N LEU A 128 1.05 -16.74 -9.68
CA LEU A 128 1.89 -16.23 -8.60
C LEU A 128 2.05 -14.71 -8.70
N SER A 129 2.40 -14.19 -9.87
CA SER A 129 2.54 -12.75 -10.11
C SER A 129 1.22 -12.00 -9.91
N ARG A 130 0.10 -12.60 -10.31
CA ARG A 130 -1.23 -12.06 -10.03
C ARG A 130 -1.50 -12.00 -8.53
N GLU A 131 -1.17 -13.04 -7.77
CA GLU A 131 -1.37 -13.08 -6.32
C GLU A 131 -0.51 -12.06 -5.57
N ILE A 132 0.75 -11.88 -5.97
CA ILE A 132 1.63 -10.83 -5.44
C ILE A 132 0.98 -9.46 -5.64
N TYR A 133 0.53 -9.16 -6.87
CA TYR A 133 -0.18 -7.92 -7.16
C TYR A 133 -1.42 -7.73 -6.27
N LEU A 134 -2.28 -8.74 -6.18
CA LEU A 134 -3.53 -8.65 -5.42
C LEU A 134 -3.28 -8.44 -3.92
N ALA A 135 -2.25 -9.10 -3.37
CA ALA A 135 -1.81 -8.88 -2.00
C ALA A 135 -1.34 -7.43 -1.79
N CYS A 136 -0.51 -6.91 -2.69
CA CYS A 136 -0.07 -5.51 -2.65
C CYS A 136 -1.24 -4.53 -2.78
N ARG A 137 -2.17 -4.76 -3.71
CA ARG A 137 -3.36 -3.92 -3.89
C ARG A 137 -4.19 -3.84 -2.60
N LEU A 138 -4.47 -4.98 -1.97
CA LEU A 138 -5.22 -5.02 -0.72
C LEU A 138 -4.44 -4.34 0.42
N GLY A 139 -3.11 -4.54 0.50
CA GLY A 139 -2.25 -3.85 1.45
C GLY A 139 -2.26 -2.33 1.28
N VAL A 140 -2.16 -1.83 0.04
CA VAL A 140 -2.21 -0.38 -0.25
C VAL A 140 -3.60 0.20 0.04
N ILE A 141 -4.68 -0.52 -0.27
CA ILE A 141 -6.04 -0.09 0.12
C ILE A 141 -6.17 -0.03 1.64
N LEU A 142 -5.69 -1.06 2.34
CA LEU A 142 -5.74 -1.14 3.79
C LEU A 142 -4.97 0.01 4.45
N TYR A 143 -3.78 0.31 3.94
CA TYR A 143 -3.01 1.48 4.35
C TYR A 143 -3.79 2.77 4.07
N ALA A 144 -4.32 2.94 2.85
CA ALA A 144 -4.96 4.16 2.42
C ALA A 144 -6.18 4.53 3.28
N ILE A 145 -7.03 3.56 3.62
CA ILE A 145 -8.22 3.80 4.45
C ILE A 145 -7.91 4.12 5.92
N HIS A 146 -6.66 3.91 6.36
CA HIS A 146 -6.20 4.24 7.72
C HIS A 146 -5.42 5.55 7.76
N VAL A 147 -4.63 5.84 6.72
CA VAL A 147 -3.62 6.91 6.77
C VAL A 147 -3.98 8.08 5.86
N THR A 148 -4.12 7.85 4.55
CA THR A 148 -4.26 8.93 3.56
C THR A 148 -5.71 9.32 3.27
N TYR A 149 -6.65 8.45 3.64
CA TYR A 149 -8.09 8.66 3.58
C TYR A 149 -8.74 7.95 4.78
N PRO A 150 -8.57 8.48 6.00
CA PRO A 150 -9.09 7.82 7.20
C PRO A 150 -10.61 7.71 7.13
N VAL A 151 -11.12 6.50 6.95
CA VAL A 151 -12.56 6.23 6.86
C VAL A 151 -13.13 6.07 8.27
N PRO A 152 -14.14 6.87 8.66
CA PRO A 152 -14.80 6.69 9.95
C PRO A 152 -15.42 5.29 10.07
N ARG A 153 -15.28 4.65 11.22
CA ARG A 153 -15.86 3.32 11.51
C ARG A 153 -15.46 2.25 10.47
N SER A 154 -14.19 2.24 10.07
CA SER A 154 -13.64 1.34 9.05
C SER A 154 -13.52 -0.13 9.46
N GLN A 155 -13.89 -0.53 10.68
CA GLN A 155 -13.70 -1.89 11.21
C GLN A 155 -14.20 -2.98 10.25
N GLY A 156 -15.46 -2.90 9.79
CA GLY A 156 -16.01 -3.93 8.90
C GLY A 156 -15.29 -4.00 7.55
N LEU A 157 -14.87 -2.85 7.01
CA LEU A 157 -14.10 -2.78 5.78
C LEU A 157 -12.71 -3.40 5.95
N ARG A 158 -12.05 -3.07 7.07
CA ARG A 158 -10.75 -3.60 7.47
C ARG A 158 -10.79 -5.11 7.62
N ASP A 159 -11.79 -5.64 8.32
CA ASP A 159 -11.96 -7.08 8.50
C ASP A 159 -12.19 -7.79 7.16
N SER A 160 -12.99 -7.20 6.27
CA SER A 160 -13.20 -7.72 4.92
C SER A 160 -11.92 -7.75 4.08
N ILE A 161 -11.09 -6.70 4.15
CA ILE A 161 -9.78 -6.67 3.47
C ILE A 161 -8.85 -7.73 4.06
N LEU A 162 -8.77 -7.82 5.39
CA LEU A 162 -7.91 -8.79 6.08
C LEU A 162 -8.30 -10.24 5.76
N GLN A 163 -9.60 -10.55 5.72
CA GLN A 163 -10.12 -11.86 5.31
C GLN A 163 -9.70 -12.26 3.89
N ARG A 164 -9.51 -11.28 2.99
CA ARG A 164 -9.05 -11.50 1.61
C ARG A 164 -7.53 -11.51 1.48
N LEU A 165 -6.84 -10.72 2.30
CA LEU A 165 -5.39 -10.58 2.27
C LEU A 165 -4.69 -11.76 2.95
N HIS A 166 -5.22 -12.27 4.06
CA HIS A 166 -4.60 -13.35 4.82
C HIS A 166 -4.38 -14.63 3.98
N PRO A 167 -5.38 -15.17 3.24
CA PRO A 167 -5.18 -16.36 2.41
C PRO A 167 -4.14 -16.15 1.31
N LYS A 168 -4.03 -14.92 0.78
CA LYS A 168 -3.02 -14.58 -0.24
C LYS A 168 -1.62 -14.59 0.35
N ILE A 169 -1.44 -13.99 1.52
CA ILE A 169 -0.17 -14.04 2.25
C ILE A 169 0.20 -15.49 2.57
N ASP A 170 -0.73 -16.29 3.08
CA ASP A 170 -0.50 -17.71 3.40
C ASP A 170 -0.01 -18.49 2.17
N ARG A 171 -0.70 -18.35 1.02
CA ARG A 171 -0.27 -18.93 -0.25
C ARG A 171 1.14 -18.50 -0.65
N LEU A 172 1.43 -17.19 -0.64
CA LEU A 172 2.74 -16.65 -1.02
C LEU A 172 3.87 -17.10 -0.09
N MET A 173 3.58 -17.30 1.21
CA MET A 173 4.53 -17.84 2.17
C MET A 173 4.82 -19.33 1.95
N ASN A 174 3.83 -20.10 1.49
CA ASN A 174 3.96 -21.53 1.17
C ASN A 174 4.73 -21.75 -0.14
N GLU A 175 4.51 -20.90 -1.14
CA GLU A 175 5.28 -20.86 -2.39
C GLU A 175 6.71 -20.31 -2.20
N GLN A 176 7.08 -19.96 -0.96
CA GLN A 176 8.39 -19.43 -0.61
C GLN A 176 8.78 -18.25 -1.52
N VAL A 177 7.91 -17.26 -1.62
CA VAL A 177 8.23 -15.98 -2.27
C VAL A 177 8.76 -15.00 -1.21
N PRO A 178 10.07 -15.01 -0.88
CA PRO A 178 10.64 -13.97 -0.05
C PRO A 178 10.70 -12.68 -0.87
N GLY A 179 10.27 -11.57 -0.29
CA GLY A 179 10.37 -10.28 -0.95
C GLY A 179 10.06 -9.14 0.00
N ARG A 180 10.62 -7.97 -0.30
CA ARG A 180 10.34 -6.76 0.47
C ARG A 180 8.87 -6.36 0.34
N LEU A 181 8.25 -6.61 -0.82
CA LEU A 181 6.81 -6.48 -1.05
C LEU A 181 5.96 -7.28 -0.04
N LEU A 182 6.27 -8.56 0.16
CA LEU A 182 5.49 -9.42 1.05
C LEU A 182 5.68 -9.01 2.51
N LEU A 183 6.91 -8.65 2.91
CA LEU A 183 7.17 -8.11 4.24
C LEU A 183 6.34 -6.84 4.50
N TRP A 184 6.27 -5.92 3.53
CA TRP A 184 5.45 -4.72 3.65
C TRP A 184 3.96 -5.07 3.80
N CYS A 185 3.42 -5.96 2.96
CA CYS A 185 2.01 -6.37 3.03
C CYS A 185 1.66 -7.01 4.38
N VAL A 186 2.52 -7.92 4.87
CA VAL A 186 2.35 -8.57 6.19
C VAL A 186 2.39 -7.53 7.30
N THR A 187 3.31 -6.58 7.23
CA THR A 187 3.45 -5.53 8.25
C THR A 187 2.18 -4.68 8.33
N ILE A 188 1.64 -4.24 7.18
CA ILE A 188 0.37 -3.50 7.12
C ILE A 188 -0.79 -4.34 7.67
N ALA A 189 -0.86 -5.62 7.32
CA ALA A 189 -1.90 -6.52 7.86
C ALA A 189 -1.82 -6.65 9.38
N VAL A 190 -0.61 -6.81 9.94
CA VAL A 190 -0.40 -6.91 11.39
C VAL A 190 -0.79 -5.61 12.11
N ILE A 191 -0.39 -4.46 11.58
CA ILE A 191 -0.77 -3.16 12.15
C ILE A 191 -2.29 -2.98 12.12
N ALA A 192 -2.94 -3.34 11.01
CA ALA A 192 -4.38 -3.19 10.86
C ALA A 192 -5.19 -4.11 11.79
N MET A 193 -4.69 -5.29 12.15
CA MET A 193 -5.37 -6.17 13.12
C MET A 193 -5.43 -5.56 14.53
N GLY A 194 -4.46 -4.71 14.89
CA GLY A 194 -4.37 -4.10 16.21
C GLY A 194 -4.23 -5.11 17.35
N ASP A 195 -4.45 -4.64 18.58
CA ASP A 195 -4.23 -5.42 19.82
C ASP A 195 -5.39 -6.36 20.20
N GLY A 196 -6.46 -6.38 19.41
CA GLY A 196 -7.66 -7.18 19.68
C GLY A 196 -7.53 -8.68 19.37
N ALA A 197 -6.47 -9.10 18.67
CA ALA A 197 -6.19 -10.50 18.38
C ALA A 197 -5.53 -11.19 19.59
N SER A 198 -6.35 -11.47 20.59
CA SER A 198 -6.14 -12.41 21.71
C SER A 198 -4.83 -13.24 21.71
N ASN A 199 -3.89 -12.88 22.60
CA ASN A 199 -2.89 -13.69 23.33
C ASN A 199 -2.14 -14.87 22.65
N SER A 200 -2.17 -14.97 21.32
CA SER A 200 -1.44 -15.94 20.51
C SER A 200 -0.56 -15.19 19.52
N PRO A 201 0.66 -15.67 19.20
CA PRO A 201 1.38 -15.17 18.04
C PRO A 201 0.55 -15.49 16.79
N ASN A 202 -0.20 -14.49 16.34
CA ASN A 202 -0.94 -14.55 15.09
C ASN A 202 0.03 -15.02 13.98
N GLN A 203 -0.42 -15.95 13.14
CA GLN A 203 0.37 -16.53 12.05
C GLN A 203 1.08 -15.46 11.20
N LEU A 204 0.46 -14.30 11.00
CA LEU A 204 1.07 -13.15 10.31
C LEU A 204 2.31 -12.59 11.03
N THR A 205 2.35 -12.60 12.36
CA THR A 205 3.53 -12.22 13.16
C THR A 205 4.68 -13.21 12.95
N MET A 206 4.38 -14.51 12.85
CA MET A 206 5.39 -15.53 12.52
C MET A 206 5.93 -15.34 11.10
N TYR A 207 5.05 -15.04 10.14
CA TYR A 207 5.44 -14.71 8.77
C TYR A 207 6.32 -13.47 8.69
N MET A 208 5.96 -12.41 9.43
CA MET A 208 6.77 -11.21 9.51
C MET A 208 8.18 -11.52 10.02
N ARG A 209 8.31 -12.32 11.09
CA ARG A 209 9.62 -12.74 11.60
C ARG A 209 10.41 -13.52 10.56
N ARG A 210 9.80 -14.51 9.92
CA ARG A 210 10.46 -15.33 8.90
C ARG A 210 10.96 -14.47 7.74
N LEU A 211 10.15 -13.50 7.30
CA LEU A 211 10.53 -12.55 6.25
C LEU A 211 11.65 -11.61 6.70
N CYS A 212 11.59 -11.07 7.91
CA CYS A 212 12.67 -10.25 8.48
C CYS A 212 13.98 -11.03 8.53
N HIS A 213 13.96 -12.28 8.99
CA HIS A 213 15.12 -13.16 9.02
C HIS A 213 15.69 -13.39 7.60
N ASN A 214 14.84 -13.77 6.64
CA ASN A 214 15.25 -14.04 5.27
C ASN A 214 15.82 -12.79 4.56
N LEU A 215 15.31 -11.60 4.90
CA LEU A 215 15.77 -10.32 4.36
C LEU A 215 16.91 -9.69 5.17
N SER A 216 17.42 -10.38 6.20
CA SER A 216 18.47 -9.86 7.11
C SER A 216 18.09 -8.53 7.78
N VAL A 217 16.79 -8.32 8.02
CA VAL A 217 16.23 -7.19 8.78
C VAL A 217 16.30 -7.57 10.26
N ASN A 218 17.40 -7.16 10.90
CA ASN A 218 17.72 -7.53 12.28
C ASN A 218 17.61 -6.36 13.27
N SER A 219 17.07 -5.22 12.84
CA SER A 219 16.84 -4.05 13.70
C SER A 219 15.62 -3.27 13.24
N LEU A 220 14.98 -2.56 14.18
CA LEU A 220 13.87 -1.67 13.87
C LEU A 220 14.24 -0.61 12.82
N PRO A 221 15.39 0.08 12.89
CA PRO A 221 15.79 1.04 11.84
C PRO A 221 15.88 0.42 10.44
N LYS A 222 16.33 -0.84 10.32
CA LYS A 222 16.34 -1.54 9.02
C LYS A 222 14.94 -1.86 8.52
N LEU A 223 14.04 -2.27 9.42
CA LEU A 223 12.64 -2.51 9.07
C LEU A 223 12.00 -1.21 8.59
N MET A 224 12.14 -0.13 9.36
CA MET A 224 11.60 1.18 8.99
C MET A 224 12.18 1.67 7.66
N GLY A 225 13.50 1.56 7.48
CA GLY A 225 14.14 1.91 6.21
C GLY A 225 13.56 1.15 5.01
N LEU A 226 13.25 -0.15 5.18
CA LEU A 226 12.56 -0.93 4.14
C LEU A 226 11.13 -0.44 3.93
N LEU A 227 10.35 -0.28 4.99
CA LEU A 227 8.94 0.15 4.88
C LEU A 227 8.81 1.55 4.24
N HIS A 228 9.77 2.45 4.51
CA HIS A 228 9.83 3.79 3.93
C HIS A 228 10.08 3.79 2.41
N THR A 229 10.66 2.73 1.85
CA THR A 229 10.77 2.61 0.38
C THR A 229 9.40 2.40 -0.28
N PHE A 230 8.40 1.93 0.46
CA PHE A 230 7.03 1.73 -0.02
C PHE A 230 6.15 2.94 0.36
N VAL A 231 4.95 2.70 0.87
CA VAL A 231 4.08 3.76 1.41
C VAL A 231 4.20 3.79 2.92
N TRP A 232 4.52 4.95 3.48
CA TRP A 232 4.64 5.16 4.93
C TRP A 232 4.41 6.64 5.33
N VAL A 233 3.95 6.87 6.56
CA VAL A 233 3.88 8.20 7.20
C VAL A 233 4.32 8.06 8.66
N ASP A 234 5.38 8.76 9.04
CA ASP A 234 5.93 8.69 10.40
C ASP A 234 5.00 9.30 11.46
N GLY A 235 4.06 10.17 11.12
CA GLY A 235 3.14 10.74 12.12
C GLY A 235 2.05 9.77 12.61
N VAL A 236 1.80 8.66 11.90
CA VAL A 236 0.59 7.84 12.08
C VAL A 236 0.89 6.39 12.50
N VAL A 237 2.12 5.92 12.27
CA VAL A 237 2.50 4.51 12.39
C VAL A 237 3.63 4.13 13.40
N PRO A 238 4.40 5.04 14.06
CA PRO A 238 5.56 4.66 14.90
C PRO A 238 5.22 3.83 16.13
N ASP A 239 4.19 4.22 16.89
CA ASP A 239 3.84 3.55 18.16
C ASP A 239 3.46 2.08 17.92
N HIS A 240 2.86 1.81 16.76
CA HIS A 240 2.51 0.46 16.32
C HIS A 240 3.77 -0.33 15.91
N CYS A 241 4.74 0.31 15.25
CA CYS A 241 5.97 -0.35 14.79
C CYS A 241 6.94 -0.71 15.91
N GLU A 242 7.11 0.14 16.93
CA GLU A 242 7.93 -0.21 18.09
C GLU A 242 7.33 -1.37 18.88
N GLY A 243 6.03 -1.31 19.18
CA GLY A 243 5.31 -2.38 19.85
C GLY A 243 5.36 -3.69 19.05
N LEU A 244 5.18 -3.60 17.73
CA LEU A 244 5.30 -4.71 16.80
C LEU A 244 6.71 -5.32 16.81
N TRP A 245 7.76 -4.48 16.71
CA TRP A 245 9.15 -4.94 16.72
C TRP A 245 9.50 -5.69 18.01
N ARG A 246 9.05 -5.17 19.16
CA ARG A 246 9.21 -5.87 20.45
C ARG A 246 8.56 -7.25 20.40
N ARG A 247 7.32 -7.38 19.90
CA ARG A 247 6.60 -8.66 19.78
C ARG A 247 7.32 -9.65 18.88
N ILE A 248 7.81 -9.23 17.71
CA ILE A 248 8.52 -10.14 16.80
C ILE A 248 9.94 -10.47 17.25
N SER A 249 10.54 -9.65 18.11
CA SER A 249 11.86 -9.91 18.70
C SER A 249 11.80 -10.72 20.01
N SER A 250 10.63 -10.79 20.66
CA SER A 250 10.45 -11.47 21.96
C SER A 250 9.94 -12.90 21.89
N LEU A 251 9.48 -13.39 20.72
CA LEU A 251 9.21 -14.83 20.51
C LEU A 251 10.36 -15.52 19.77
#